data_AF-A0A2V9VKK5-F1
#
_entry.id   AF-A0A2V9VKK5-F1
#
_cell.length_a   1.000
_cell.length_b   1.000
_cell.length_c   1.000
_cell.angle_alpha   90.00
_cell.angle_beta   90.00
_cell.angle_gamma   90.00
#
_symmetry.space_group_name_H-M   'P 1'
#
loop_
_entity.id
_entity.type
_entity.pdbx_description
1 polymer ?
#
loop_
_entity_poly.entity_id
_entity_poly.type
_entity_poly.pdbx_seq_one_letter_code
_entity_poly.pdbx_strand_id
1 'polypeptide(L)'
;MQLGAADAAQIINALIPSPSWPSSVFILTYDEGGGLYDHVVPATAIKPDNIAPMLQSGDLPGDFAHTGFRLPIIVVSPWVRPHYVSHTWRDFTSILKLIEVRFNVPSLTARDASADNMMEFFDFSTPHLLKPPGLPPQPTNGVCDPTKEKAPGF
;
A
#
# COMPACT_ATOMS: atom_id res chain seq x y z
N MET A 1 -2.82 20.85 6.73
CA MET A 1 -1.90 20.12 7.63
C MET A 1 -1.23 19.03 6.79
N GLN A 2 0.11 19.00 6.69
CA GLN A 2 0.86 18.09 5.77
C GLN A 2 1.89 17.22 6.51
N LEU A 3 1.66 16.97 7.81
CA LEU A 3 2.63 16.30 8.68
C LEU A 3 2.96 14.88 8.19
N GLY A 4 1.95 14.06 7.87
CA GLY A 4 2.20 12.69 7.37
C GLY A 4 2.96 12.64 6.04
N ALA A 5 2.74 13.60 5.14
CA ALA A 5 3.51 13.70 3.90
C ALA A 5 4.96 14.10 4.17
N ALA A 6 5.19 15.03 5.11
CA ALA A 6 6.52 15.44 5.54
C ALA A 6 7.27 14.28 6.22
N ASP A 7 6.60 13.50 7.07
CA ASP A 7 7.17 12.35 7.76
C ASP A 7 7.57 11.25 6.76
N ALA A 8 6.68 10.89 5.82
CA ALA A 8 6.99 9.93 4.77
C ALA A 8 8.17 10.40 3.90
N ALA A 9 8.19 11.69 3.51
CA ALA A 9 9.28 12.27 2.75
C ALA A 9 10.60 12.24 3.52
N GLN A 10 10.60 12.50 4.84
CA GLN A 10 11.79 12.44 5.67
C GLN A 10 12.42 11.04 5.66
N ILE A 11 11.59 9.99 5.77
CA ILE A 11 12.07 8.60 5.76
C ILE A 11 12.62 8.22 4.38
N ILE A 12 11.89 8.53 3.31
CA ILE A 12 12.31 8.23 1.94
C ILE A 12 13.61 8.96 1.58
N ASN A 13 13.71 10.25 1.93
CA ASN A 13 14.90 11.07 1.68
C ASN A 13 16.13 10.59 2.47
N ALA A 14 15.93 9.96 3.63
CA ALA A 14 17.02 9.32 4.37
C ALA A 14 17.44 7.99 3.75
N LEU A 15 16.49 7.23 3.18
CA LEU A 15 16.76 5.94 2.55
C LEU A 15 17.56 6.07 1.25
N ILE A 16 17.20 7.00 0.36
CA ILE A 16 17.79 7.16 -0.99
C ILE A 16 19.33 7.30 -0.99
N PRO A 17 19.96 8.17 -0.19
CA PRO A 17 21.41 8.31 -0.17
C PRO A 17 22.12 7.21 0.64
N SER A 18 21.37 6.33 1.32
CA SER A 18 21.95 5.29 2.16
C SER A 18 22.61 4.18 1.32
N PRO A 19 23.61 3.47 1.88
CA PRO A 19 24.22 2.32 1.20
C PRO A 19 23.23 1.16 0.98
N SER A 20 22.08 1.14 1.67
CA SER A 20 21.06 0.10 1.53
C SER A 20 20.17 0.30 0.30
N TRP A 21 20.06 1.53 -0.22
CA TRP A 21 19.14 1.89 -1.30
C TRP A 21 19.20 0.96 -2.53
N PRO A 22 20.39 0.60 -3.07
CA PRO A 22 20.48 -0.25 -4.26
C PRO A 22 19.81 -1.63 -4.10
N SER A 23 19.53 -2.06 -2.88
CA SER A 23 18.97 -3.37 -2.55
C SER A 23 17.68 -3.32 -1.74
N SER A 24 17.04 -2.15 -1.65
CA SER A 24 15.88 -1.91 -0.80
C SER A 24 14.61 -1.63 -1.59
N VAL A 25 13.48 -1.93 -0.95
CA VAL A 25 12.16 -1.45 -1.34
C VAL A 25 11.52 -0.79 -0.10
N PHE A 26 10.91 0.37 -0.31
CA PHE A 26 10.06 1.04 0.66
C PHE A 26 8.61 0.97 0.17
N ILE A 27 7.71 0.47 1.00
CA ILE A 27 6.28 0.34 0.69
C ILE A 27 5.53 1.29 1.62
N LEU A 28 4.94 2.34 1.04
CA LEU A 28 4.06 3.26 1.75
C LEU A 28 2.62 2.83 1.53
N THR A 29 1.90 2.62 2.63
CA THR A 29 0.47 2.33 2.63
C THR A 29 -0.15 2.83 3.94
N TYR A 30 -1.43 2.57 4.12
CA TYR A 30 -2.24 2.96 5.27
C TYR A 30 -2.69 1.69 5.97
N ASP A 31 -3.06 1.76 7.24
CA ASP A 31 -3.66 0.62 7.95
C ASP A 31 -5.18 0.53 7.71
N GLU A 32 -5.85 1.67 7.54
CA GLU A 32 -7.29 1.79 7.29
C GLU A 32 -7.66 3.00 6.40
N GLY A 33 -8.94 3.16 6.06
CA GLY A 33 -9.45 4.11 5.04
C GLY A 33 -9.75 5.53 5.51
N GLY A 34 -9.62 5.84 6.80
CA GLY A 34 -9.90 7.13 7.42
C GLY A 34 -11.38 7.51 7.45
N GLY A 35 -12.29 6.59 7.09
CA GLY A 35 -13.73 6.85 6.99
C GLY A 35 -14.15 7.72 5.80
N LEU A 36 -13.23 8.03 4.88
CA LEU A 36 -13.56 8.71 3.62
C LEU A 36 -14.23 7.74 2.64
N TYR A 37 -15.08 8.27 1.77
CA TYR A 37 -15.77 7.47 0.76
C TYR A 37 -14.80 6.97 -0.33
N ASP A 38 -14.79 5.67 -0.57
CA ASP A 38 -14.26 5.05 -1.79
C ASP A 38 -15.43 4.37 -2.53
N HIS A 39 -15.45 4.52 -3.86
CA HIS A 39 -16.52 3.99 -4.71
C HIS A 39 -16.39 2.49 -4.99
N VAL A 40 -15.24 1.89 -4.69
CA VAL A 40 -14.96 0.49 -4.94
C VAL A 40 -15.47 -0.33 -3.77
N VAL A 41 -16.38 -1.24 -4.09
CA VAL A 41 -16.92 -2.21 -3.13
C VAL A 41 -15.80 -3.14 -2.66
N PRO A 42 -15.67 -3.40 -1.35
CA PRO A 42 -14.73 -4.40 -0.84
C PRO A 42 -14.91 -5.77 -1.50
N ALA A 43 -13.81 -6.41 -1.86
CA ALA A 43 -13.81 -7.66 -2.60
C ALA A 43 -13.94 -8.87 -1.66
N THR A 44 -14.42 -9.99 -2.18
CA THR A 44 -14.32 -11.29 -1.50
C THR A 44 -12.85 -11.72 -1.44
N ALA A 45 -12.45 -12.33 -0.32
CA ALA A 45 -11.11 -12.83 -0.07
C ALA A 45 -11.17 -14.23 0.55
N ILE A 46 -10.10 -15.00 0.38
CA ILE A 46 -9.93 -16.28 1.07
C ILE A 46 -9.82 -16.03 2.58
N LYS A 47 -10.55 -16.81 3.38
CA LYS A 47 -10.43 -16.77 4.83
C LYS A 47 -9.01 -17.20 5.23
N PRO A 48 -8.38 -16.55 6.22
CA PRO A 48 -7.04 -16.95 6.65
C PRO A 48 -7.03 -18.38 7.18
N ASP A 49 -8.05 -18.75 7.94
CA ASP A 49 -8.20 -20.07 8.57
C ASP A 49 -9.68 -20.34 8.91
N ASN A 50 -9.93 -21.34 9.75
CA ASN A 50 -11.26 -21.72 10.23
C ASN A 50 -11.64 -21.06 11.57
N ILE A 51 -10.89 -20.06 12.05
CA ILE A 51 -11.16 -19.35 13.29
C ILE A 51 -12.16 -18.22 13.00
N ALA A 52 -13.32 -18.28 13.65
CA ALA A 52 -14.35 -17.26 13.51
C ALA A 52 -13.92 -15.95 14.19
N PRO A 53 -14.39 -14.77 13.70
CA PRO A 53 -14.15 -13.51 14.38
C PRO A 53 -14.75 -13.51 15.78
N MET A 54 -14.06 -12.85 16.72
CA MET A 54 -14.51 -12.67 18.09
C MET A 54 -15.51 -11.51 18.19
N LEU A 55 -16.71 -11.73 17.65
CA LEU A 55 -17.78 -10.73 17.63
C LEU A 55 -18.44 -10.57 19.01
N GLN A 56 -18.72 -9.34 19.39
CA GLN A 56 -19.50 -8.95 20.57
C GLN A 56 -20.96 -8.68 20.22
N SER A 57 -21.80 -8.60 21.26
CA SER A 57 -23.20 -8.21 21.08
C SER A 57 -23.30 -6.79 20.48
N GLY A 58 -23.86 -6.69 19.28
CA GLY A 58 -24.00 -5.43 18.54
C GLY A 58 -23.04 -5.30 17.35
N ASP A 59 -22.05 -6.18 17.23
CA ASP A 59 -21.17 -6.21 16.06
C ASP A 59 -21.91 -6.69 14.82
N LEU A 60 -21.46 -6.21 13.66
CA LEU A 60 -21.93 -6.72 12.38
C LEU A 60 -21.43 -8.15 12.16
N PRO A 61 -22.25 -9.03 11.55
CA PRO A 61 -21.79 -10.35 11.15
C PRO A 61 -20.58 -10.27 10.22
N GLY A 62 -19.59 -11.11 10.46
CA GLY A 62 -18.39 -11.19 9.64
C GLY A 62 -17.76 -12.58 9.75
N ASP A 63 -16.91 -12.92 8.78
CA ASP A 63 -16.31 -14.24 8.70
C ASP A 63 -14.90 -14.23 8.07
N PHE A 64 -14.28 -13.06 7.99
CA PHE A 64 -13.00 -12.81 7.31
C PHE A 64 -12.95 -13.26 5.84
N ALA A 65 -14.09 -13.33 5.13
CA ALA A 65 -14.13 -13.64 3.70
C ALA A 65 -14.13 -12.40 2.79
N HIS A 66 -13.81 -11.22 3.32
CA HIS A 66 -13.83 -9.96 2.57
C HIS A 66 -12.61 -9.11 2.89
N THR A 67 -12.27 -8.19 1.98
CA THR A 67 -11.32 -7.10 2.22
C THR A 67 -12.00 -5.95 2.97
N GLY A 68 -11.20 -4.98 3.41
CA GLY A 68 -11.70 -3.65 3.78
C GLY A 68 -11.86 -2.75 2.56
N PHE A 69 -11.96 -1.44 2.81
CA PHE A 69 -11.90 -0.41 1.77
C PHE A 69 -10.58 -0.45 1.01
N ARG A 70 -10.60 0.03 -0.24
CA ARG A 70 -9.38 0.16 -1.03
C ARG A 70 -8.48 1.24 -0.41
N LEU A 71 -7.19 0.94 -0.33
CA LEU A 71 -6.18 1.84 0.22
C LEU A 71 -5.08 2.13 -0.80
N PRO A 72 -4.45 3.32 -0.75
CA PRO A 72 -3.27 3.59 -1.55
C PRO A 72 -2.10 2.69 -1.16
N ILE A 73 -1.35 2.25 -2.16
CA ILE A 73 -0.04 1.63 -1.98
C ILE A 73 0.94 2.27 -2.96
N ILE A 74 2.09 2.68 -2.44
CA ILE A 74 3.18 3.27 -3.23
C ILE A 74 4.43 2.46 -2.95
N VAL A 75 5.00 1.90 -4.01
CA VAL A 75 6.23 1.09 -3.96
C VAL A 75 7.39 1.92 -4.49
N VAL A 76 8.41 2.12 -3.66
CA VAL A 76 9.57 2.98 -3.94
C VAL A 76 10.85 2.13 -3.87
N SER A 77 11.55 1.96 -5.00
CA SER A 77 12.78 1.18 -5.10
C SER A 77 13.56 1.59 -6.35
N PRO A 78 14.89 1.38 -6.44
CA PRO A 78 15.60 1.48 -7.72
C PRO A 78 15.03 0.55 -8.79
N TRP A 79 14.38 -0.55 -8.37
CA TRP A 79 13.97 -1.65 -9.25
C TRP A 79 12.51 -1.59 -9.67
N VAL A 80 11.75 -0.56 -9.28
CA VAL A 80 10.36 -0.44 -9.75
C VAL A 80 10.31 -0.02 -11.21
N ARG A 81 9.28 -0.48 -11.92
CA ARG A 81 8.96 0.00 -13.26
C ARG A 81 8.60 1.50 -13.22
N PRO A 82 9.23 2.34 -14.06
CA PRO A 82 8.88 3.76 -14.11
C PRO A 82 7.49 3.94 -14.72
N HIS A 83 6.75 4.96 -14.24
CA HIS A 83 5.41 5.32 -14.74
C HIS A 83 4.40 4.16 -14.74
N TYR A 84 4.51 3.26 -13.77
CA TYR A 84 3.68 2.07 -13.69
C TYR A 84 2.62 2.19 -12.59
N VAL A 85 1.38 1.88 -12.95
CA VAL A 85 0.25 1.73 -12.03
C VAL A 85 -0.27 0.31 -12.21
N SER A 86 -0.24 -0.48 -11.13
CA SER A 86 -0.86 -1.79 -11.12
C SER A 86 -2.38 -1.65 -10.93
N HIS A 87 -3.13 -2.47 -11.66
CA HIS A 87 -4.57 -2.64 -11.47
C HIS A 87 -4.94 -4.04 -10.93
N THR A 88 -3.94 -4.85 -10.57
CA THR A 88 -4.13 -6.15 -9.93
C THR A 88 -4.73 -5.95 -8.54
N TRP A 89 -5.80 -6.68 -8.25
CA TRP A 89 -6.46 -6.66 -6.95
C TRP A 89 -5.57 -7.30 -5.88
N ARG A 90 -5.37 -6.59 -4.77
CA ARG A 90 -4.55 -7.03 -3.65
C ARG A 90 -5.13 -6.56 -2.33
N ASP A 91 -4.86 -7.31 -1.28
CA ASP A 91 -4.93 -6.85 0.10
C ASP A 91 -3.53 -6.83 0.73
N PHE A 92 -3.42 -6.48 2.01
CA PHE A 92 -2.14 -6.39 2.71
C PHE A 92 -1.33 -7.69 2.74
N THR A 93 -1.97 -8.85 2.56
CA THR A 93 -1.25 -10.13 2.54
C THR A 93 -0.36 -10.28 1.31
N SER A 94 -0.55 -9.45 0.28
CA SER A 94 0.39 -9.40 -0.86
C SER A 94 1.79 -8.88 -0.46
N ILE A 95 1.88 -8.05 0.60
CA ILE A 95 3.17 -7.63 1.18
C ILE A 95 3.84 -8.82 1.86
N LEU A 96 3.07 -9.63 2.60
CA LEU A 96 3.58 -10.87 3.18
C LEU A 96 4.06 -11.82 2.09
N LYS A 97 3.28 -11.97 1.02
CA LYS A 97 3.66 -12.81 -0.12
C LYS A 97 4.95 -12.37 -0.79
N LEU A 98 5.17 -11.06 -0.95
CA LEU A 98 6.43 -10.52 -1.46
C LEU A 98 7.61 -10.92 -0.55
N ILE A 99 7.45 -10.82 0.77
CA ILE A 99 8.48 -11.22 1.76
C ILE A 99 8.73 -12.73 1.68
N GLU A 100 7.67 -13.54 1.65
CA GLU A 100 7.73 -15.00 1.49
C GLU A 100 8.55 -15.41 0.27
N VAL A 101 8.23 -14.83 -0.89
CA VAL A 101 8.94 -15.10 -2.15
C VAL A 101 10.39 -14.62 -2.08
N ARG A 102 10.64 -13.43 -1.51
CA ARG A 102 11.98 -12.84 -1.45
C ARG A 102 12.95 -13.66 -0.58
N PHE A 103 12.47 -14.14 0.57
CA PHE A 103 13.29 -14.79 1.58
C PHE A 103 13.09 -16.31 1.63
N ASN A 104 12.26 -16.87 0.75
CA ASN A 104 11.93 -18.29 0.69
C ASN A 104 11.44 -18.83 2.04
N VAL A 105 10.45 -18.14 2.62
CA VAL A 105 9.78 -18.54 3.86
C VAL A 105 8.33 -18.95 3.58
N PRO A 106 7.76 -19.89 4.35
CA PRO A 106 6.40 -20.37 4.10
C PRO A 106 5.35 -19.32 4.47
N SER A 107 4.18 -19.40 3.84
CA SER A 107 2.99 -18.64 4.21
C SER A 107 2.45 -19.06 5.57
N LEU A 108 1.77 -18.14 6.26
CA LEU A 108 1.25 -18.34 7.62
C LEU A 108 -0.21 -18.81 7.64
N THR A 109 -0.98 -18.50 6.60
CA THR A 109 -2.42 -18.77 6.49
C THR A 109 -2.82 -19.22 5.09
N ALA A 110 -4.10 -19.50 4.85
CA ALA A 110 -4.60 -19.73 3.50
C ALA A 110 -4.67 -18.43 2.66
N ARG A 111 -4.78 -17.27 3.31
CA ARG A 111 -4.98 -15.98 2.64
C ARG A 111 -3.69 -15.49 1.98
N ASP A 112 -2.60 -15.37 2.74
CA ASP A 112 -1.25 -15.04 2.21
C ASP A 112 -0.72 -16.13 1.27
N ALA A 113 -1.03 -17.41 1.53
CA ALA A 113 -0.74 -18.49 0.58
C ALA A 113 -1.36 -18.24 -0.81
N SER A 114 -2.57 -17.68 -0.86
CA SER A 114 -3.31 -17.36 -2.09
C SER A 114 -3.02 -15.97 -2.69
N ALA A 115 -2.27 -15.12 -1.99
CA ALA A 115 -2.06 -13.73 -2.38
C ALA A 115 -1.14 -13.59 -3.60
N ASP A 116 -1.27 -12.47 -4.30
CA ASP A 116 -0.33 -12.07 -5.35
C ASP A 116 0.98 -11.55 -4.74
N ASN A 117 2.10 -11.81 -5.39
CA ASN A 117 3.44 -11.54 -4.84
C ASN A 117 4.00 -10.14 -5.11
N MET A 118 3.24 -9.25 -5.76
CA MET A 118 3.66 -7.89 -6.11
C MET A 118 4.87 -7.81 -7.06
N MET A 119 5.35 -8.91 -7.63
CA MET A 119 6.58 -8.89 -8.44
C MET A 119 6.43 -8.09 -9.74
N GLU A 120 5.20 -7.85 -10.20
CA GLU A 120 4.95 -7.02 -11.39
C GLU A 120 5.40 -5.56 -11.23
N PHE A 121 5.47 -5.05 -10.00
CA PHE A 121 5.98 -3.69 -9.75
C PHE A 121 7.45 -3.55 -10.15
N PHE A 122 8.19 -4.66 -10.20
CA PHE A 122 9.64 -4.63 -10.39
C PHE A 122 10.07 -5.01 -11.81
N ASP A 123 11.18 -4.41 -12.22
CA ASP A 123 12.01 -4.79 -13.35
C ASP A 123 13.46 -4.86 -12.87
N PHE A 124 13.97 -6.09 -12.71
CA PHE A 124 15.31 -6.34 -12.21
C PHE A 124 16.37 -6.39 -13.33
N SER A 125 16.00 -6.14 -14.59
CA SER A 125 16.96 -6.13 -15.70
C SER A 125 17.89 -4.92 -15.68
N THR A 126 17.39 -3.77 -15.22
CA THR A 126 18.16 -2.54 -15.02
C THR A 126 17.51 -1.72 -13.91
N PRO A 127 18.29 -1.08 -13.03
CA PRO A 127 17.71 -0.19 -12.04
C PRO A 127 17.33 1.15 -12.68
N HIS A 128 16.11 1.62 -12.40
CA HIS A 128 15.50 2.83 -12.97
C HIS A 128 15.63 4.06 -12.08
N LEU A 129 15.71 3.89 -10.75
CA LEU A 129 15.69 4.98 -9.77
C LEU A 129 16.90 4.98 -8.80
N LEU A 130 18.10 4.61 -9.25
CA LEU A 130 19.30 4.69 -8.39
C LEU A 130 19.59 6.11 -7.91
N LYS A 131 19.32 7.11 -8.75
CA LYS A 131 19.45 8.53 -8.43
C LYS A 131 18.13 9.21 -8.79
N PRO A 132 17.12 9.16 -7.90
CA PRO A 132 15.83 9.76 -8.20
C PRO A 132 15.99 11.27 -8.41
N PRO A 133 15.23 11.87 -9.34
CA PRO A 133 15.24 13.32 -9.53
C PRO A 133 14.73 14.00 -8.25
N GLY A 134 15.15 15.26 -8.05
CA GLY A 134 14.58 16.08 -6.99
C GLY A 134 13.06 16.19 -7.15
N LEU A 135 12.32 15.93 -6.08
CA LEU A 135 10.87 16.09 -6.10
C LEU A 135 10.52 17.58 -6.25
N PRO A 136 9.44 17.91 -6.98
CA PRO A 136 8.96 19.29 -7.01
C PRO A 136 8.59 19.73 -5.60
N PRO A 137 8.82 21.00 -5.24
CA PRO A 137 8.45 21.51 -3.92
C PRO A 137 6.94 21.35 -3.71
N GLN A 138 6.56 20.65 -2.64
CA GLN A 138 5.16 20.53 -2.28
C GLN A 138 4.65 21.90 -1.79
N PRO A 139 3.52 22.41 -2.32
CA PRO A 139 2.94 23.65 -1.82
C PRO A 139 2.42 23.45 -0.40
N THR A 140 3.04 24.12 0.57
CA THR A 140 2.72 24.02 2.01
C THR A 140 1.82 25.16 2.51
N ASN A 141 1.62 26.19 1.69
CA ASN A 141 0.88 27.41 2.00
C ASN A 141 -0.50 27.49 1.33
N GLY A 142 -0.98 26.38 0.75
CA GLY A 142 -2.32 26.31 0.21
C GLY A 142 -3.36 26.57 1.30
N VAL A 143 -4.29 27.49 1.07
CA VAL A 143 -5.46 27.65 1.93
C VAL A 143 -6.32 26.40 1.77
N CYS A 144 -6.62 25.72 2.88
CA CYS A 144 -7.63 24.67 2.90
C CYS A 144 -8.97 25.34 2.57
N ASP A 145 -9.46 25.12 1.35
CA ASP A 145 -10.69 25.72 0.86
C ASP A 145 -11.78 24.64 0.84
N PRO A 146 -12.56 24.50 1.92
CA PRO A 146 -13.59 23.47 2.02
C PRO A 146 -14.71 23.66 0.96
N THR A 147 -14.80 24.83 0.32
CA THR A 147 -15.76 25.04 -0.77
C THR A 147 -15.35 24.30 -2.05
N LYS A 148 -14.07 23.91 -2.17
CA LYS A 148 -13.54 23.08 -3.27
C LYS A 148 -13.59 21.58 -2.98
N GLU A 149 -13.93 21.18 -1.76
CA GLU A 149 -14.09 19.78 -1.35
C GLU A 149 -15.49 19.23 -1.66
N LYS A 150 -16.23 19.89 -2.57
CA LYS A 150 -17.55 19.41 -3.01
C LYS A 150 -17.36 18.18 -3.89
N ALA A 151 -17.77 17.02 -3.38
CA ALA A 151 -17.82 15.79 -4.17
C ALA A 151 -18.69 16.02 -5.42
N PRO A 152 -18.28 15.57 -6.62
CA PRO A 152 -19.13 15.66 -7.80
C PRO A 152 -20.47 14.94 -7.53
N GLY A 153 -21.57 15.69 -7.50
CA GLY A 153 -22.93 15.14 -7.35
C GLY A 153 -23.60 15.27 -5.98
N PHE A 154 -23.01 15.97 -5.00
CA PHE A 154 -23.66 16.32 -3.73
C PHE A 154 -23.43 17.80 -3.38
#